data_AF-A0A941S837-F1
#
_entry.id   AF-A0A941S837-F1
#
_cell.length_a   1.000
_cell.length_b   1.000
_cell.length_c   1.000
_cell.angle_alpha   90.00
_cell.angle_beta   90.00
_cell.angle_gamma   90.00
#
_symmetry.space_group_name_H-M   'P 1'
#
loop_
_entity.id
_entity.type
_entity.pdbx_description
1 polymer ?
#
loop_
_entity_poly.entity_id
_entity_poly.type
_entity_poly.pdbx_seq_one_letter_code
_entity_poly.pdbx_strand_id
1 'polypeptide(L)'
;MWKPLLFAAILVSATAAEAATRDQLVVTPAWLASHAADKDLVILHVGSADGYAAGHIPGAHLVDSKLLQVSGPELKVEVPPADLLHKQMESLGISDNSHIVVYNETGEFQRATRVLFTLDV
;
A
#
# COMPACT_ATOMS: atom_id res chain seq x y z
N MET A 1 -19.33 -60.69 -1.88
CA MET A 1 -19.29 -59.50 -2.76
C MET A 1 -19.29 -58.26 -1.88
N TRP A 2 -18.12 -57.68 -1.62
CA TRP A 2 -17.94 -56.46 -0.82
C TRP A 2 -17.67 -55.31 -1.79
N LYS A 3 -18.51 -54.27 -1.81
CA LYS A 3 -18.27 -53.05 -2.59
C LYS A 3 -17.29 -52.14 -1.83
N PRO A 4 -16.21 -51.63 -2.43
CA PRO A 4 -15.36 -50.63 -1.81
C PRO A 4 -16.07 -49.27 -1.87
N LEU A 5 -16.21 -48.62 -0.72
CA LEU A 5 -16.58 -47.21 -0.62
C LEU A 5 -15.37 -46.37 -1.04
N LEU A 6 -15.47 -45.68 -2.18
CA LEU A 6 -14.49 -44.67 -2.58
C LEU A 6 -14.68 -43.43 -1.68
N PHE A 7 -13.70 -43.16 -0.82
CA PHE A 7 -13.50 -41.83 -0.24
C PHE A 7 -12.89 -40.93 -1.31
N ALA A 8 -13.65 -39.95 -1.79
CA ALA A 8 -13.10 -38.85 -2.58
C ALA A 8 -12.50 -37.82 -1.61
N ALA A 9 -11.18 -37.71 -1.58
CA ALA A 9 -10.50 -36.62 -0.90
C ALA A 9 -10.68 -35.34 -1.74
N ILE A 10 -11.43 -34.37 -1.24
CA ILE A 10 -11.50 -33.03 -1.82
C ILE A 10 -10.23 -32.30 -1.38
N LEU A 11 -9.23 -32.25 -2.26
CA LEU A 11 -8.10 -31.34 -2.16
C LEU A 11 -8.58 -29.94 -2.54
N VAL A 12 -8.97 -29.14 -1.53
CA VAL A 12 -9.12 -27.70 -1.72
C VAL A 12 -7.72 -27.12 -1.96
N SER A 13 -7.46 -26.68 -3.19
CA SER A 13 -6.19 -26.08 -3.58
C SER A 13 -6.12 -24.64 -3.05
N ALA A 14 -5.31 -24.41 -2.01
CA ALA A 14 -5.13 -23.10 -1.36
C ALA A 14 -4.44 -22.03 -2.24
N THR A 15 -3.90 -22.41 -3.40
CA THR A 15 -3.04 -21.55 -4.23
C THR A 15 -3.78 -20.47 -5.02
N ALA A 16 -5.01 -20.73 -5.46
CA ALA A 16 -5.75 -19.80 -6.32
C ALA A 16 -6.34 -18.61 -5.56
N ALA A 17 -6.76 -18.82 -4.30
CA ALA A 17 -7.31 -17.76 -3.46
C ALA A 17 -6.23 -16.75 -3.03
N GLU A 18 -5.01 -17.23 -2.74
CA GLU A 18 -3.91 -16.37 -2.28
C GLU A 18 -3.32 -15.50 -3.42
N ALA A 19 -3.31 -16.01 -4.65
CA ALA A 19 -2.93 -15.23 -5.83
C ALA A 19 -3.94 -14.10 -6.12
N ALA A 20 -5.25 -14.40 -5.99
CA ALA A 20 -6.31 -13.42 -6.20
C ALA A 20 -6.23 -12.22 -5.23
N THR A 21 -5.76 -12.43 -4.00
CA THR A 21 -5.57 -11.35 -3.02
C THR A 21 -4.36 -10.45 -3.35
N ARG A 22 -3.28 -11.02 -3.90
CA ARG A 22 -2.08 -10.25 -4.29
C ARG A 22 -2.33 -9.38 -5.50
N ASP A 23 -3.08 -9.88 -6.47
CA ASP A 23 -3.45 -9.13 -7.68
C ASP A 23 -4.36 -7.93 -7.36
N GLN A 24 -5.02 -7.92 -6.20
CA GLN A 24 -5.82 -6.78 -5.72
C GLN A 24 -4.97 -5.67 -5.08
N LEU A 25 -3.72 -5.95 -4.69
CA LEU A 25 -2.85 -4.98 -4.00
C LEU A 25 -1.98 -4.17 -4.96
N VAL A 26 -1.95 -4.52 -6.24
CA VAL A 26 -1.10 -3.87 -7.24
C VAL A 26 -1.92 -3.40 -8.43
N VAL A 27 -1.56 -2.24 -8.96
CA VAL A 27 -2.16 -1.68 -10.18
C VAL A 27 -1.10 -1.53 -11.27
N THR A 28 -1.53 -1.55 -12.52
CA THR A 28 -0.64 -1.29 -13.65
C THR A 28 -0.49 0.21 -13.92
N PRO A 29 0.59 0.67 -14.58
CA PRO A 29 0.69 2.06 -15.02
C PRO A 29 -0.46 2.51 -15.93
N ALA A 30 -0.97 1.60 -16.77
CA ALA A 30 -2.11 1.89 -17.64
C ALA A 30 -3.40 2.13 -16.85
N TRP A 31 -3.63 1.34 -15.80
CA TRP A 31 -4.74 1.57 -14.87
C TRP A 31 -4.58 2.93 -14.18
N LEU A 32 -3.39 3.23 -13.65
CA LEU A 32 -3.18 4.50 -12.96
C LEU A 32 -3.42 5.71 -13.89
N ALA A 33 -2.94 5.63 -15.13
CA ALA A 33 -3.15 6.68 -16.12
C ALA A 33 -4.64 6.90 -16.45
N SER A 34 -5.48 5.85 -16.47
CA SER A 34 -6.91 5.98 -16.75
C SER A 34 -7.73 6.51 -15.57
N HIS A 35 -7.21 6.44 -14.34
CA HIS A 35 -7.88 6.87 -13.11
C HIS A 35 -7.26 8.16 -12.53
N ALA A 36 -6.24 8.75 -13.18
CA ALA A 36 -5.49 9.90 -12.66
C ALA A 36 -6.34 11.15 -12.38
N ALA A 37 -7.56 11.23 -12.94
CA ALA A 37 -8.51 12.32 -12.72
C ALA A 37 -9.61 11.98 -11.70
N ASP A 38 -9.58 10.78 -11.11
CA ASP A 38 -10.58 10.36 -10.14
C ASP A 38 -10.44 11.19 -8.86
N LYS A 39 -11.56 11.76 -8.41
CA LYS A 39 -11.59 12.70 -7.28
C LYS A 39 -11.11 12.10 -5.95
N ASP A 40 -11.20 10.79 -5.81
CA ASP A 40 -10.85 10.06 -4.58
C ASP A 40 -9.47 9.39 -4.69
N LEU A 41 -8.79 9.49 -5.83
CA LEU A 41 -7.47 8.87 -6.01
C LEU A 41 -6.38 9.75 -5.38
N VAL A 42 -5.63 9.16 -4.45
CA VAL A 42 -4.44 9.77 -3.84
C VAL A 42 -3.21 8.98 -4.27
N ILE A 43 -2.25 9.65 -4.90
CA ILE A 43 -1.01 9.03 -5.36
C ILE A 43 0.11 9.43 -4.40
N LEU A 44 0.79 8.46 -3.80
CA LEU A 44 1.88 8.67 -2.86
C LEU A 44 3.22 8.30 -3.50
N HIS A 45 4.12 9.28 -3.57
CA HIS A 45 5.51 9.09 -3.97
C HIS A 45 6.37 8.80 -2.75
N VAL A 46 7.03 7.65 -2.73
CA VAL A 46 7.98 7.26 -1.69
C VAL A 46 9.41 7.36 -2.22
N GLY A 47 10.11 8.40 -1.78
CA GLY A 47 11.40 8.75 -2.34
C GLY A 47 12.08 9.89 -1.60
N SER A 48 12.99 10.55 -2.30
CA SER A 48 13.68 11.76 -1.89
C SER A 48 12.98 13.02 -2.42
N ALA A 49 13.19 14.16 -1.75
CA ALA A 49 12.69 15.44 -2.25
C ALA A 49 13.30 15.82 -3.60
N ASP A 50 14.60 15.53 -3.79
CA ASP A 50 15.32 15.81 -5.03
C ASP A 50 14.79 14.96 -6.19
N GLY A 51 14.56 13.67 -5.97
CA GLY A 51 14.04 12.79 -7.01
C GLY A 51 12.58 13.09 -7.35
N TYR A 52 11.74 13.42 -6.36
CA TYR A 52 10.41 13.98 -6.60
C TYR A 52 10.48 15.26 -7.45
N ALA A 53 11.37 16.20 -7.13
CA ALA A 53 11.53 17.44 -7.90
C ALA A 53 12.08 17.20 -9.32
N ALA A 54 12.95 16.19 -9.49
CA ALA A 54 13.48 15.81 -10.80
C ALA A 54 12.41 15.21 -11.71
N GLY A 55 11.40 14.54 -11.14
CA GLY A 55 10.23 14.07 -11.86
C GLY A 55 9.35 13.15 -11.02
N HIS A 56 8.05 13.42 -11.01
CA HIS A 56 7.05 12.61 -10.32
C HIS A 56 5.76 12.49 -11.15
N ILE A 57 4.89 11.55 -10.76
CA ILE A 57 3.57 11.40 -11.37
C ILE A 57 2.75 12.64 -11.03
N PRO A 58 2.12 13.33 -12.00
CA PRO A 58 1.30 14.52 -11.73
C PRO A 58 0.25 14.25 -10.66
N GLY A 59 0.14 15.16 -9.68
CA GLY A 59 -0.79 15.03 -8.56
C GLY A 59 -0.31 14.13 -7.42
N ALA A 60 0.85 13.48 -7.53
CA ALA A 60 1.39 12.68 -6.44
C ALA A 60 1.87 13.54 -5.27
N HIS A 61 1.64 13.08 -4.04
CA HIS A 61 2.14 13.68 -2.82
C HIS A 61 3.44 12.99 -2.38
N LEU A 62 4.49 13.76 -2.11
CA LEU A 62 5.73 13.22 -1.54
C LEU A 62 5.50 12.78 -0.09
N VAL A 63 5.78 11.51 0.21
CA VAL A 63 5.73 10.98 1.58
C VAL A 63 7.03 11.32 2.30
N ASP A 64 6.96 12.23 3.27
CA ASP A 64 8.07 12.47 4.18
C ASP A 64 8.31 11.21 5.04
N SER A 65 9.55 10.76 5.08
CA SER A 65 10.04 9.67 5.93
C SER A 65 9.63 9.76 7.41
N LYS A 66 9.33 10.95 7.93
CA LYS A 66 8.91 11.16 9.32
C LYS A 66 7.40 11.20 9.51
N LEU A 67 6.64 11.26 8.41
CA LEU A 67 5.22 11.51 8.46
C LEU A 67 4.39 10.28 8.84
N LEU A 68 4.99 9.09 8.95
CA LEU A 68 4.28 7.84 9.21
C LEU A 68 4.99 6.95 10.24
N GLN A 69 5.93 7.54 10.97
CA GLN A 69 6.68 6.85 12.01
C GLN A 69 7.14 7.81 13.09
N VAL A 70 7.23 7.30 14.32
CA VAL A 70 7.86 7.99 15.45
C VAL A 70 9.05 7.18 15.96
N SER A 71 10.01 7.87 16.57
CA SER A 71 11.14 7.22 17.24
C SER A 71 10.97 7.35 18.75
N GLY A 72 10.79 6.22 19.43
CA GLY A 72 10.82 6.14 20.87
C GLY A 72 12.22 5.93 21.45
N PRO A 73 12.30 5.70 22.78
CA PRO A 73 13.54 5.42 23.47
C PRO A 73 14.21 4.14 22.94
N GLU A 74 13.42 3.08 22.80
CA GLU A 74 13.88 1.73 22.46
C GLU A 74 13.76 1.43 20.96
N LEU A 75 12.64 1.81 20.33
CA LEU A 75 12.37 1.55 18.91
C LEU A 75 12.46 2.85 18.10
N LYS A 76 12.79 2.75 16.80
CA LYS A 76 13.03 3.93 15.94
C LYS A 76 12.03 4.14 14.82
N VAL A 77 11.14 3.17 14.57
CA VAL A 77 10.21 3.15 13.42
C VAL A 77 8.80 2.72 13.87
N GLU A 78 8.36 3.25 15.01
CA GLU A 78 7.07 2.91 15.60
C GLU A 78 5.94 3.59 14.84
N VAL A 79 4.75 2.98 14.86
CA VAL A 79 3.54 3.62 14.33
C VAL A 79 3.22 4.85 15.21
N PRO A 80 2.92 6.02 14.62
CA PRO A 80 2.51 7.18 15.39
C PRO A 80 1.22 6.91 16.19
N PRO A 81 0.98 7.66 17.28
CA PRO A 81 -0.34 7.70 17.91
C PRO A 81 -1.44 8.03 16.90
N ALA A 82 -2.64 7.46 17.08
CA ALA A 82 -3.70 7.52 16.07
C ALA A 82 -4.12 8.94 15.67
N ASP A 83 -4.11 9.90 16.61
CA ASP A 83 -4.44 11.30 16.34
C ASP A 83 -3.39 12.01 15.48
N LEU A 84 -2.11 11.69 15.69
CA LEU A 84 -1.01 12.17 14.86
C LEU A 84 -1.06 11.51 13.49
N LEU A 85 -1.27 10.19 13.43
CA LEU A 85 -1.37 9.46 12.18
C LEU A 85 -2.52 9.99 11.32
N HIS A 86 -3.70 10.23 11.90
CA HIS A 86 -4.84 10.78 11.19
C HIS A 86 -4.52 12.16 10.58
N LYS A 87 -3.97 13.09 11.36
CA LYS A 87 -3.56 14.41 10.84
C LYS A 87 -2.53 14.31 9.72
N GLN A 88 -1.62 13.36 9.82
CA GLN A 88 -0.61 13.11 8.79
C GLN A 88 -1.27 12.60 7.51
N MET A 89 -2.24 11.68 7.58
CA MET A 89 -3.03 11.23 6.43
C MET A 89 -3.82 12.37 5.78
N GLU A 90 -4.53 13.17 6.58
CA GLU A 90 -5.27 14.35 6.08
C GLU A 90 -4.35 15.33 5.34
N SER A 91 -3.12 15.53 5.83
CA SER A 91 -2.13 16.42 5.18
C SER A 91 -1.66 15.90 3.82
N LEU A 92 -1.78 14.59 3.56
CA LEU A 92 -1.53 13.96 2.27
C LEU A 92 -2.78 13.93 1.37
N GLY A 93 -3.89 14.55 1.79
CA GLY A 93 -5.15 14.53 1.06
C GLY A 93 -5.94 13.22 1.19
N ILE A 94 -5.59 12.39 2.17
CA ILE A 94 -6.24 11.11 2.42
C ILE A 94 -7.47 11.33 3.30
N SER A 95 -8.56 10.65 2.94
CA SER A 95 -9.82 10.56 3.68
C SER A 95 -10.32 9.12 3.71
N ASP A 96 -11.39 8.85 4.45
CA ASP A 96 -12.04 7.52 4.50
C ASP A 96 -12.52 7.01 3.13
N ASN A 97 -12.65 7.90 2.14
CA ASN A 97 -13.10 7.56 0.78
C ASN A 97 -11.94 7.40 -0.21
N SER A 98 -10.70 7.64 0.21
CA SER A 98 -9.56 7.68 -0.71
C SER A 98 -9.18 6.30 -1.22
N HIS A 99 -8.93 6.20 -2.52
CA HIS A 99 -8.20 5.09 -3.12
C HIS A 99 -6.73 5.49 -3.21
N ILE A 100 -5.86 4.79 -2.47
CA ILE A 100 -4.46 5.19 -2.31
C ILE A 100 -3.57 4.30 -3.18
N VAL A 101 -2.77 4.92 -4.04
CA VAL A 101 -1.73 4.23 -4.84
C VAL A 101 -0.36 4.68 -4.36
N VAL A 102 0.45 3.73 -3.89
CA VAL A 102 1.83 3.97 -3.43
C VAL A 102 2.80 3.52 -4.51
N TYR A 103 3.76 4.38 -4.86
CA TYR A 103 4.88 4.01 -5.71
C TYR A 103 6.19 4.55 -5.15
N ASN A 104 7.31 4.01 -5.59
CA ASN A 104 8.61 4.31 -4.99
C ASN A 104 9.72 4.56 -6.00
N GLU A 105 10.72 5.31 -5.55
CA GLU A 105 12.00 5.43 -6.24
C GLU A 105 12.81 4.13 -6.13
N THR A 106 13.76 3.93 -7.04
CA THR A 106 14.67 2.77 -6.99
C THR A 106 15.37 2.70 -5.64
N GLY A 107 15.26 1.55 -4.96
CA GLY A 107 15.87 1.33 -3.64
C GLY A 107 15.00 1.75 -2.45
N GLU A 108 13.78 2.24 -2.66
CA GLU A 108 12.86 2.70 -1.61
C GLU A 108 11.71 1.73 -1.31
N PHE A 109 11.79 0.49 -1.81
CA PHE A 109 10.72 -0.51 -1.68
C PHE A 109 10.38 -0.83 -0.22
N GLN A 110 11.37 -0.90 0.68
CA GLN A 110 11.13 -1.14 2.11
C GLN A 110 10.29 -0.02 2.75
N ARG A 111 10.52 1.24 2.35
CA ARG A 111 9.74 2.38 2.84
C ARG A 111 8.34 2.36 2.24
N ALA A 112 8.21 2.02 0.96
CA ALA A 112 6.91 1.92 0.31
C ALA A 112 6.01 0.85 0.93
N THR A 113 6.57 -0.33 1.20
CA THR A 113 5.85 -1.40 1.90
C THR A 113 5.50 -0.99 3.34
N ARG A 114 6.36 -0.21 4.02
CA ARG A 114 6.03 0.33 5.34
C ARG A 114 4.85 1.30 5.29
N VAL A 115 4.77 2.16 4.28
CA VAL A 115 3.61 3.04 4.05
C VAL A 115 2.34 2.21 3.88
N LEU A 116 2.37 1.21 3.00
CA LEU A 116 1.23 0.32 2.76
C LEU A 116 0.78 -0.38 4.05
N PHE A 117 1.72 -0.91 4.84
CA PHE A 117 1.41 -1.58 6.11
C PHE A 117 0.81 -0.63 7.15
N THR A 118 1.23 0.64 7.17
CA THR A 118 0.67 1.67 8.05
C THR A 118 -0.76 2.08 7.63
N LEU A 119 -1.13 1.90 6.36
CA LEU A 119 -2.49 2.21 5.86
C LEU A 119 -3.51 1.09 6.15
N ASP A 120 -3.03 -0.12 6.42
CA ASP A 120 -3.87 -1.30 6.71
C ASP A 120 -4.28 -1.41 8.19
N VAL A 121 -3.60 -0.69 9.09
CA VAL A 121 -3.79 -0.76 10.55
C VAL A 121 -4.82 0.20 11.11
#